data_AF-A0A3M1SVL3-F1
#
_entry.id   AF-A0A3M1SVL3-F1
#
_cell.length_a   1.000
_cell.length_b   1.000
_cell.length_c   1.000
_cell.angle_alpha   90.00
_cell.angle_beta   90.00
_cell.angle_gamma   90.00
#
_symmetry.space_group_name_H-M   'P 1'
#
loop_
_entity.id
_entity.type
_entity.pdbx_description
1 polymer ?
#
loop_
_entity_poly.entity_id
_entity_poly.type
_entity_poly.pdbx_seq_one_letter_code
_entity_poly.pdbx_strand_id
1 'polypeptide(L)'
;MTFGEQVQDTYVINFDRSQAAFGFWATDMGDAGINDFSLKFLFEDGGEEIVNIPHTLGSPDASELYFGYLSPDRLFSSVEFLADGPISRDGFGLDNVALGTREQVQSVPEPTSLLGIFVVAAFGKVLARKRSIA
;
A
#
# COMPACT_ATOMS: atom_id res chain seq x y z
N MET A 1 7.14 31.51 29.02
CA MET A 1 6.05 30.60 28.68
C MET A 1 5.62 30.97 27.27
N THR A 2 6.06 30.20 26.28
CA THR A 2 5.71 30.44 24.88
C THR A 2 5.11 29.13 24.39
N PHE A 3 3.80 29.13 24.16
CA PHE A 3 3.16 28.07 23.42
C PHE A 3 3.42 28.36 21.94
N GLY A 4 4.33 27.60 21.33
CA GLY A 4 4.41 27.54 19.89
C GLY A 4 3.21 26.75 19.40
N GLU A 5 2.33 27.38 18.65
CA GLU A 5 1.31 26.69 17.88
C GLU A 5 2.04 25.84 16.84
N GLN A 6 2.12 24.53 17.09
CA GLN A 6 2.50 23.58 16.05
C GLN A 6 1.33 23.57 15.07
N VAL A 7 1.45 24.34 13.98
CA VAL A 7 0.51 24.23 12.86
C VAL A 7 0.82 22.90 12.19
N GLN A 8 0.09 21.87 12.59
CA GLN A 8 0.11 20.59 11.91
C GLN A 8 -0.73 20.76 10.65
N ASP A 9 -0.08 21.13 9.55
CA ASP A 9 -0.72 21.14 8.23
C ASP A 9 -1.08 19.69 7.88
N THR A 10 -2.34 19.35 8.13
CA THR A 10 -2.87 18.01 7.89
C THR A 10 -3.40 17.97 6.47
N TYR A 11 -2.84 17.08 5.65
CA TYR A 11 -3.32 16.87 4.28
C TYR A 11 -4.22 15.65 4.24
N VAL A 12 -5.47 15.83 3.80
CA VAL A 12 -6.49 14.77 3.76
C VAL A 12 -7.00 14.60 2.34
N ILE A 13 -6.99 13.37 1.85
CA ILE A 13 -7.65 12.96 0.61
C ILE A 13 -8.95 12.25 0.99
N ASN A 14 -10.08 12.81 0.56
CA ASN A 14 -11.39 12.19 0.68
C ASN A 14 -11.78 11.55 -0.65
N PHE A 15 -12.39 10.37 -0.60
CA PHE A 15 -12.82 9.65 -1.80
C PHE A 15 -14.34 9.61 -1.91
N ASP A 16 -14.87 9.95 -3.08
CA ASP A 16 -16.30 9.80 -3.39
C ASP A 16 -16.73 8.32 -3.50
N ARG A 17 -15.75 7.43 -3.68
CA ARG A 17 -15.93 5.98 -3.68
C ARG A 17 -14.88 5.37 -2.79
N SER A 18 -15.27 4.43 -1.95
CA SER A 18 -14.33 3.77 -1.04
C SER A 18 -13.27 2.97 -1.79
N GLN A 19 -12.05 3.02 -1.27
CA GLN A 19 -10.87 2.42 -1.87
C GLN A 19 -10.48 1.16 -1.09
N ALA A 20 -9.90 0.20 -1.82
CA ALA A 20 -9.27 -1.02 -1.34
C ALA A 20 -7.73 -0.97 -1.47
N ALA A 21 -7.20 0.00 -2.21
CA ALA A 21 -5.76 0.18 -2.41
C ALA A 21 -5.40 1.66 -2.45
N PHE A 22 -4.27 2.00 -1.83
CA PHE A 22 -3.64 3.32 -1.89
C PHE A 22 -2.14 3.15 -2.04
N GLY A 23 -1.50 3.94 -2.90
CA GLY A 23 -0.06 3.98 -3.02
C GLY A 23 0.43 5.29 -3.59
N PHE A 24 1.70 5.60 -3.40
CA PHE A 24 2.32 6.82 -3.88
C PHE A 24 3.84 6.69 -3.88
N TRP A 25 4.48 7.57 -4.62
CA TRP A 25 5.91 7.83 -4.53
C TRP A 25 6.14 9.07 -3.67
N ALA A 26 7.18 9.04 -2.85
CA ALA A 26 7.64 10.17 -2.08
C ALA A 26 9.11 10.46 -2.38
N THR A 27 9.47 11.73 -2.47
CA THR A 27 10.86 12.19 -2.62
C THR A 27 11.25 13.09 -1.48
N ASP A 28 12.55 13.16 -1.19
CA ASP A 28 13.12 14.13 -0.24
C ASP A 28 12.56 13.95 1.19
N MET A 29 12.28 12.69 1.56
CA MET A 29 11.74 12.33 2.88
C MET A 29 12.79 12.42 3.99
N GLY A 30 14.07 12.22 3.66
CA GLY A 30 15.15 12.17 4.64
C GLY A 30 15.77 13.52 5.01
N ASP A 31 15.61 14.53 4.17
CA ASP A 31 16.08 15.91 4.32
C ASP A 31 14.95 16.89 4.69
N ALA A 32 13.69 16.49 4.56
CA ALA A 32 12.51 17.28 4.96
C ALA A 32 12.41 17.65 6.46
N GLY A 33 13.32 17.17 7.31
CA GLY A 33 13.34 17.48 8.75
C GLY A 33 12.22 16.83 9.57
N ILE A 34 11.44 15.93 8.95
CA ILE A 34 10.43 15.12 9.61
C ILE A 34 11.10 13.95 10.34
N ASN A 35 10.60 13.64 11.54
CA ASN A 35 11.08 12.47 12.30
C ASN A 35 10.20 11.26 12.07
N ASP A 36 8.90 11.49 11.86
CA ASP A 36 7.89 10.46 11.67
C ASP A 36 6.95 10.85 10.53
N PHE A 37 6.57 9.83 9.76
CA PHE A 37 5.60 9.94 8.68
C PHE A 37 4.65 8.76 8.72
N SER A 38 3.36 9.03 8.77
CA SER A 38 2.32 8.02 8.88
C SER A 38 1.11 8.39 8.03
N LEU A 39 0.31 7.38 7.68
CA LEU A 39 -1.02 7.57 7.12
C LEU A 39 -2.08 7.14 8.11
N LYS A 40 -3.12 7.95 8.26
CA LYS A 40 -4.35 7.57 8.94
C LYS A 40 -5.44 7.27 7.92
N PHE A 41 -5.97 6.06 7.96
CA PHE A 41 -7.07 5.58 7.13
C PHE A 41 -8.38 5.64 7.91
N LEU A 42 -9.43 6.22 7.32
CA LEU A 42 -10.79 6.16 7.84
C LEU A 42 -11.61 5.14 7.05
N PHE A 43 -12.10 4.10 7.73
CA PHE A 43 -12.82 3.00 7.10
C PHE A 43 -14.33 3.26 7.02
N GLU A 44 -15.00 2.57 6.09
CA GLU A 44 -16.47 2.65 5.94
C GLU A 44 -17.23 2.22 7.20
N ASP A 45 -16.63 1.36 8.02
CA ASP A 45 -17.17 0.93 9.31
C ASP A 45 -17.03 1.98 10.42
N GLY A 46 -16.46 3.15 10.10
CA GLY A 46 -16.18 4.24 11.03
C GLY A 46 -14.94 4.03 11.91
N GLY A 47 -14.24 2.90 11.77
CA GLY A 47 -12.98 2.70 12.45
C GLY A 47 -11.81 3.38 11.74
N GLU A 48 -10.68 3.47 12.43
CA GLU A 48 -9.46 4.11 11.94
C GLU A 48 -8.26 3.16 12.05
N GLU A 49 -7.24 3.38 11.23
CA GLU A 49 -5.93 2.72 11.34
C GLU A 49 -4.84 3.72 11.03
N ILE A 50 -3.78 3.75 11.85
CA ILE A 50 -2.58 4.52 11.60
C ILE A 50 -1.47 3.58 11.18
N VAL A 51 -0.93 3.80 9.99
CA VAL A 51 0.16 3.03 9.41
C VAL A 51 1.41 3.90 9.35
N ASN A 52 2.42 3.50 10.12
CA ASN A 52 3.73 4.15 10.06
C ASN A 52 4.44 3.80 8.75
N ILE A 53 5.08 4.79 8.12
CA ILE A 53 5.85 4.64 6.90
C ILE A 53 7.34 4.78 7.23
N PRO A 54 8.08 3.65 7.28
CA PRO A 54 9.51 3.69 7.50
C PRO A 54 10.21 4.46 6.38
N HIS A 55 11.04 5.42 6.76
CA HIS A 55 11.88 6.20 5.85
C HIS A 55 13.26 6.38 6.48
N THR A 56 14.25 6.75 5.65
CA THR A 56 15.62 6.97 6.11
C THR A 56 15.74 8.41 6.60
N LEU A 57 16.16 8.61 7.86
CA LEU A 57 16.43 9.93 8.42
C LEU A 57 17.82 10.43 7.99
N GLY A 58 17.91 11.70 7.59
CA GLY A 58 19.17 12.31 7.15
C GLY A 58 19.72 11.72 5.85
N SER A 59 18.84 11.21 4.99
CA SER A 59 19.22 10.80 3.64
C SER A 59 19.70 12.02 2.83
N PRO A 60 20.66 11.85 1.90
CA PRO A 60 20.97 12.90 0.92
C PRO A 60 19.74 13.26 0.08
N ASP A 61 19.75 14.48 -0.46
CA ASP A 61 18.77 15.03 -1.41
C ASP A 61 18.46 14.03 -2.54
N ALA A 62 17.24 14.08 -3.07
CA ALA A 62 16.68 13.17 -4.09
C ALA A 62 16.49 11.72 -3.61
N SER A 63 16.30 11.52 -2.30
CA SER A 63 15.86 10.23 -1.76
C SER A 63 14.46 9.88 -2.29
N GLU A 64 14.19 8.61 -2.59
CA GLU A 64 12.91 8.15 -3.14
C GLU A 64 12.37 6.95 -2.36
N LEU A 65 11.06 6.94 -2.13
CA LEU A 65 10.32 5.87 -1.47
C LEU A 65 9.03 5.58 -2.25
N TYR A 66 8.72 4.30 -2.46
CA TYR A 66 7.38 3.87 -2.80
C TYR A 66 6.70 3.24 -1.58
N PHE A 67 5.46 3.65 -1.32
CA PHE A 67 4.61 3.01 -0.33
C PHE A 67 3.29 2.56 -0.96
N GLY A 68 2.79 1.41 -0.52
CA GLY A 68 1.50 0.87 -0.92
C GLY A 68 0.78 0.19 0.25
N TYR A 69 -0.52 0.39 0.32
CA TYR A 69 -1.44 -0.19 1.29
C TYR A 69 -2.59 -0.89 0.57
N LEU A 70 -2.89 -2.13 0.97
CA LEU A 70 -3.97 -2.95 0.44
C LEU A 70 -4.91 -3.36 1.58
N SER A 71 -6.20 -3.11 1.40
CA SER A 71 -7.26 -3.53 2.30
C SER A 71 -8.50 -3.98 1.51
N PRO A 72 -8.45 -5.15 0.86
CA PRO A 72 -9.58 -5.65 0.04
C PRO A 72 -10.83 -5.96 0.87
N ASP A 73 -10.64 -6.34 2.13
CA ASP A 73 -11.71 -6.76 3.03
C ASP A 73 -12.33 -5.62 3.83
N ARG A 74 -11.61 -4.49 3.99
CA ARG A 74 -12.04 -3.35 4.79
C ARG A 74 -11.76 -2.04 4.04
N LEU A 75 -12.76 -1.49 3.37
CA LEU A 75 -12.56 -0.31 2.51
C LEU A 75 -12.43 0.98 3.32
N PHE A 76 -11.64 1.90 2.80
CA PHE A 76 -11.43 3.22 3.38
C PHE A 76 -11.99 4.34 2.49
N SER A 77 -12.48 5.38 3.16
CA SER A 77 -13.14 6.56 2.59
C SER A 77 -12.23 7.80 2.60
N SER A 78 -11.20 7.80 3.43
CA SER A 78 -10.17 8.85 3.40
C SER A 78 -8.79 8.33 3.81
N VAL A 79 -7.78 9.09 3.40
CA VAL A 79 -6.39 8.95 3.84
C VAL A 79 -5.89 10.33 4.28
N GLU A 80 -5.34 10.38 5.48
CA GLU A 80 -4.73 11.57 6.07
C GLU A 80 -3.24 11.37 6.26
N PHE A 81 -2.46 12.33 5.78
CA PHE A 81 -1.02 12.36 5.93
C PHE A 81 -0.65 13.02 7.25
N LEU A 82 0.10 12.29 8.07
CA LEU A 82 0.58 12.71 9.36
C LEU A 82 2.10 12.82 9.29
N ALA A 83 2.62 14.03 9.38
CA ALA A 83 4.05 14.31 9.51
C ALA A 83 4.30 15.00 10.84
N ASP A 84 5.33 14.59 11.56
CA ASP A 84 5.81 15.25 12.77
C ASP A 84 7.24 15.77 12.59
N GLY A 85 7.49 16.97 13.09
CA GLY A 85 8.76 17.68 12.99
C GLY A 85 8.65 19.03 12.28
N PRO A 86 9.66 19.91 12.47
CA PRO A 86 9.73 21.15 11.70
C PRO A 86 10.00 20.78 10.24
N ILE A 87 8.99 20.94 9.37
CA ILE A 87 9.22 20.84 7.93
C ILE A 87 10.37 21.80 7.61
N SER A 88 11.46 21.25 7.08
CA SER A 88 12.61 22.03 6.67
C SER A 88 12.20 23.00 5.56
N ARG A 89 13.06 23.96 5.20
CA ARG A 89 12.75 24.89 4.10
C ARG A 89 12.59 24.15 2.76
N ASP A 90 13.23 22.97 2.64
CA ASP A 90 12.99 21.97 1.60
C ASP A 90 12.00 20.95 2.18
N GLY A 91 10.79 20.89 1.62
CA GLY A 91 9.75 19.95 2.04
C GLY A 91 10.01 18.54 1.50
N PHE A 92 8.97 17.74 1.37
CA PHE A 92 9.02 16.47 0.64
C PHE A 92 8.02 16.48 -0.52
N GLY A 93 8.29 15.67 -1.55
CA GLY A 93 7.42 15.49 -2.71
C GLY A 93 6.50 14.29 -2.54
N LEU A 94 5.28 14.37 -3.06
CA LEU A 94 4.37 13.24 -3.26
C LEU A 94 3.97 13.21 -4.74
N ASP A 95 4.15 12.08 -5.41
CA ASP A 95 3.79 11.91 -6.83
C ASP A 95 3.14 10.54 -7.10
N ASN A 96 2.53 10.43 -8.28
CA ASN A 96 2.06 9.19 -8.88
C ASN A 96 1.15 8.37 -7.94
N VAL A 97 0.15 9.03 -7.37
CA VAL A 97 -0.84 8.37 -6.49
C VAL A 97 -1.58 7.27 -7.26
N ALA A 98 -1.53 6.06 -6.70
CA ALA A 98 -2.26 4.90 -7.16
C ALA A 98 -3.46 4.64 -6.24
N LEU A 99 -4.64 4.54 -6.84
CA LEU A 99 -5.90 4.23 -6.15
C LEU A 99 -6.51 2.97 -6.76
N GLY A 100 -7.14 2.15 -5.93
CA GLY A 100 -7.86 0.96 -6.39
C GLY A 100 -9.13 0.75 -5.60
N THR A 101 -10.25 0.59 -6.31
CA THR A 101 -11.52 0.10 -5.75
C THR A 101 -11.47 -1.40 -5.52
N ARG A 102 -12.42 -1.95 -4.75
CA ARG A 102 -12.49 -3.39 -4.45
C ARG A 102 -12.46 -4.25 -5.71
N GLU A 103 -13.17 -3.85 -6.76
CA GLU A 103 -13.28 -4.61 -8.01
C GLU A 103 -11.96 -4.67 -8.79
N GLN A 104 -11.07 -3.69 -8.55
CA GLN A 104 -9.75 -3.58 -9.18
C GLN A 104 -8.68 -4.34 -8.38
N VAL A 105 -8.92 -4.61 -7.10
CA VAL A 105 -8.03 -5.40 -6.23
C VAL A 105 -8.53 -6.85 -6.23
N GLN A 106 -8.22 -7.58 -7.31
CA GLN A 106 -8.60 -8.98 -7.44
C GLN A 106 -7.56 -9.90 -6.80
N SER A 107 -8.03 -10.88 -6.03
CA SER A 107 -7.20 -12.01 -5.62
C SER A 107 -6.75 -12.77 -6.86
N VAL A 108 -5.45 -12.84 -7.12
CA VAL A 108 -4.90 -13.75 -8.13
C VAL A 108 -5.33 -15.17 -7.75
N PRO A 109 -6.04 -15.92 -8.62
CA PRO A 109 -6.43 -17.29 -8.31
C PRO A 109 -5.21 -18.11 -7.92
N GLU A 110 -5.25 -18.75 -6.76
CA GLU A 110 -4.15 -19.61 -6.34
C GLU A 110 -3.91 -20.72 -7.37
N PRO A 111 -2.65 -21.14 -7.59
CA PRO A 111 -2.29 -22.08 -8.65
C PRO A 111 -2.76 -23.53 -8.44
N THR A 112 -3.84 -23.79 -7.70
CA THR A 112 -4.49 -25.11 -7.65
C THR A 112 -4.88 -25.62 -9.04
N SER A 113 -5.11 -24.72 -10.01
CA SER A 113 -5.25 -25.03 -11.43
C SER A 113 -4.01 -25.70 -12.06
N LEU A 114 -2.79 -25.38 -11.61
CA LEU A 114 -1.55 -26.03 -12.08
C LEU A 114 -1.41 -27.45 -11.50
N LEU A 115 -1.80 -27.66 -10.24
CA LEU A 115 -1.84 -29.01 -9.66
C LEU A 115 -2.83 -29.92 -10.40
N GLY A 116 -3.98 -29.38 -10.82
CA GLY A 116 -4.94 -30.08 -11.67
C GLY A 116 -4.34 -30.57 -12.98
N ILE A 117 -3.50 -29.76 -13.64
CA ILE A 117 -2.80 -30.13 -14.88
C ILE A 117 -1.79 -31.27 -14.63
N PHE A 118 -1.04 -31.23 -13.52
CA PHE A 118 -0.11 -32.32 -13.17
C PHE A 118 -0.83 -33.62 -12.82
N VAL A 119 -1.98 -33.56 -12.15
CA VAL A 119 -2.81 -34.74 -11.86
C VAL A 119 -3.36 -35.34 -13.15
N VAL A 120 -3.91 -34.53 -14.06
CA VAL A 120 -4.41 -35.02 -15.36
C VAL A 120 -3.28 -35.63 -16.21
N ALA A 121 -2.10 -35.03 -16.23
CA ALA A 121 -0.94 -35.56 -16.95
C ALA A 121 -0.42 -36.88 -16.35
N ALA A 122 -0.42 -37.02 -15.02
CA ALA A 122 -0.04 -38.24 -14.33
C ALA A 122 -1.04 -39.38 -14.60
N PHE A 123 -2.34 -39.10 -14.53
CA PHE A 123 -3.39 -40.07 -14.87
C PHE A 123 -3.32 -40.50 -16.34
N GLY A 124 -3.10 -39.57 -17.28
CA GLY A 124 -2.93 -39.89 -18.70
C GLY A 124 -1.77 -40.86 -18.97
N LYS A 125 -0.63 -40.69 -18.30
CA LYS A 125 0.52 -41.60 -18.41
C LYS A 125 0.27 -42.99 -17.82
N VAL A 126 -0.48 -43.08 -16.71
CA VAL A 126 -0.84 -44.35 -16.08
C VAL A 126 -1.81 -45.16 -16.95
N LEU A 127 -2.81 -44.50 -17.56
CA LEU A 127 -3.73 -45.15 -18.50
C LEU A 127 -3.03 -45.60 -19.80
N ALA A 128 -2.09 -44.80 -20.33
CA ALA A 128 -1.32 -45.18 -21.52
C ALA A 128 -0.42 -46.40 -21.27
N ARG A 129 0.21 -46.50 -20.09
CA ARG A 129 1.04 -47.66 -19.72
C ARG A 129 0.25 -48.96 -19.64
N LYS A 130 -1.01 -48.93 -19.17
CA LYS A 130 -1.85 -50.13 -19.08
C LYS A 130 -2.27 -50.70 -20.44
N ARG A 131 -2.25 -49.90 -21.51
CA ARG A 131 -2.65 -50.33 -22.87
C ARG A 131 -1.51 -50.94 -23.70
N SER A 132 -0.27 -50.88 -23.21
CA SER A 132 0.92 -51.36 -23.93
C SER A 132 1.38 -52.77 -23.50
N ILE A 133 0.70 -53.42 -22.55
CA ILE A 133 1.06 -54.75 -22.01
C ILE A 133 -0.05 -55.78 -22.33
N ALA A 134 -0.71 -55.65 -23.48
CA ALA A 134 -1.68 -56.63 -23.99
C ALA A 134 -1.32 -57.03 -25.40
#